data_AF-A0A834P9N3-F1
#
_entry.id   AF-A0A834P9N3-F1
#
_cell.length_a   1.000
_cell.length_b   1.000
_cell.length_c   1.000
_cell.angle_alpha   90.00
_cell.angle_beta   90.00
_cell.angle_gamma   90.00
#
_symmetry.space_group_name_H-M   'P 1'
#
loop_
_entity.id
_entity.type
_entity.pdbx_description
1 polymer ?
#
loop_
_entity_poly.entity_id
_entity_poly.type
_entity_poly.pdbx_seq_one_letter_code
_entity_poly.pdbx_strand_id
1 'polypeptide(L)'
;MPGKDKMGFLISAMLILLIGVYYVNARHIIEKRNYSDQSVSRYLTERTCWWNEVCKEVFHSKFRCRCPTWSYCRSPGRYYDAHCSMTRTGYIWTQPETSLTLEIDN
;
A
#
# COMPACT_ATOMS: atom_id res chain seq x y z
N MET A 1 31.94 -8.32 51.62
CA MET A 1 30.66 -7.61 51.38
C MET A 1 30.07 -8.10 50.05
N PRO A 2 29.16 -9.09 50.06
CA PRO A 2 28.69 -9.83 48.88
C PRO A 2 27.34 -9.29 48.35
N GLY A 3 27.28 -8.03 47.92
CA GLY A 3 26.01 -7.38 47.54
C GLY A 3 26.06 -6.44 46.33
N LYS A 4 27.26 -6.15 45.81
CA LYS A 4 27.46 -5.13 44.76
C LYS A 4 27.35 -5.72 43.34
N ASP A 5 27.69 -6.98 43.24
CA ASP A 5 27.67 -7.88 42.08
C ASP A 5 26.23 -8.25 41.66
N LYS A 6 25.31 -8.45 42.62
CA LYS A 6 23.89 -8.73 42.31
C LYS A 6 23.15 -7.50 41.74
N MET A 7 23.47 -6.32 42.25
CA MET A 7 22.86 -5.06 41.79
C MET A 7 23.21 -4.76 40.34
N GLY A 8 24.48 -4.97 39.94
CA GLY A 8 24.91 -4.78 38.55
C GLY A 8 24.23 -5.74 37.56
N PHE A 9 23.99 -6.99 37.99
CA PHE A 9 23.30 -7.98 37.17
C PHE A 9 21.82 -7.63 36.96
N LEU A 10 21.16 -7.11 38.00
CA LEU A 10 19.76 -6.65 37.91
C LEU A 10 19.61 -5.42 37.00
N ILE A 11 20.54 -4.47 37.07
CA ILE A 11 20.53 -3.29 36.20
C ILE A 11 20.74 -3.71 34.73
N SER A 12 21.71 -4.61 34.48
CA SER A 12 21.96 -5.16 33.13
C SER A 12 20.72 -5.88 32.58
N ALA A 13 20.10 -6.75 33.39
CA ALA A 13 18.90 -7.47 33.00
C ALA A 13 17.73 -6.53 32.68
N MET A 14 17.52 -5.48 33.49
CA MET A 14 16.50 -4.46 33.23
C MET A 14 16.78 -3.68 31.93
N LEU A 15 18.05 -3.35 31.66
CA LEU A 15 18.43 -2.66 30.43
C LEU A 15 18.16 -3.51 29.18
N ILE A 16 18.51 -4.80 29.25
CA ILE A 16 18.24 -5.78 28.18
C ILE A 16 16.73 -5.91 27.95
N LEU A 17 15.94 -5.95 29.01
CA LEU A 17 14.48 -6.06 28.93
C LEU A 17 13.85 -4.81 28.30
N LEU A 18 14.30 -3.62 28.68
CA LEU A 18 13.86 -2.36 28.09
C LEU A 18 14.21 -2.26 26.60
N ILE A 19 15.43 -2.66 26.23
CA ILE A 19 15.86 -2.72 24.82
C ILE A 19 15.00 -3.72 24.05
N GLY A 20 14.76 -4.91 24.61
CA GLY A 20 13.89 -5.93 24.00
C GLY A 20 12.47 -5.41 23.75
N VAL A 21 11.85 -4.77 24.74
CA VAL A 21 10.52 -4.16 24.61
C VAL A 21 10.51 -3.05 23.55
N TYR A 22 11.54 -2.20 23.51
CA TYR A 22 11.67 -1.16 22.49
C TYR A 22 11.74 -1.76 21.07
N TYR A 23 12.55 -2.80 20.86
CA TYR A 23 12.67 -3.47 19.56
C TYR A 23 11.37 -4.14 19.11
N VAL A 24 10.63 -4.80 20.01
CA VAL A 24 9.35 -5.43 19.67
C VAL A 24 8.30 -4.37 19.28
N ASN A 25 8.24 -3.25 19.99
CA ASN A 25 7.32 -2.15 19.65
C ASN A 25 7.69 -1.48 18.32
N ALA A 26 8.98 -1.30 18.02
CA ALA A 26 9.44 -0.76 16.75
C ALA A 26 9.08 -1.67 15.55
N ARG A 27 8.97 -2.98 15.75
CA ARG A 27 8.55 -3.94 14.70
C ARG A 27 7.05 -3.90 14.41
N HIS A 28 6.24 -3.29 15.27
CA HIS A 28 4.79 -3.17 15.06
C HIS A 28 4.39 -2.02 14.13
N ILE A 29 5.35 -1.35 13.48
CA ILE A 29 5.09 -0.44 12.37
C ILE A 29 4.38 -1.25 11.29
N ILE A 30 3.09 -1.00 11.13
CA ILE A 30 2.23 -1.57 10.10
C ILE A 30 2.92 -1.32 8.76
N GLU A 31 3.60 -2.32 8.23
CA GLU A 31 4.12 -2.28 6.86
C GLU A 31 2.90 -2.06 5.97
N LYS A 32 2.86 -0.90 5.31
CA LYS A 32 1.83 -0.56 4.34
C LYS A 32 1.89 -1.57 3.20
N ARG A 33 1.14 -2.66 3.31
CA ARG A 33 1.05 -3.66 2.26
C ARG A 33 0.33 -3.05 1.07
N ASN A 34 0.99 -3.08 -0.07
CA ASN A 34 0.37 -2.84 -1.36
C ASN A 34 0.18 -4.20 -2.03
N TYR A 35 -1.00 -4.41 -2.59
CA TYR A 35 -1.33 -5.60 -3.36
C TYR A 35 -1.61 -5.15 -4.78
N SER A 36 -0.74 -5.54 -5.71
CA SER A 36 -0.94 -5.24 -7.13
C SER A 36 -1.79 -6.33 -7.78
N ASP A 37 -2.80 -5.90 -8.53
CA ASP A 37 -3.72 -6.78 -9.25
C ASP A 37 -3.74 -6.44 -10.74
N GLN A 38 -3.62 -7.48 -11.56
CA GLN A 38 -3.60 -7.41 -13.03
C GLN A 38 -4.84 -8.05 -13.67
N SER A 39 -5.89 -8.33 -12.88
CA SER A 39 -7.11 -8.99 -13.37
C SER A 39 -7.96 -8.11 -14.29
N VAL A 40 -7.64 -6.82 -14.38
CA VAL A 40 -8.36 -5.83 -15.19
C VAL A 40 -7.44 -5.33 -16.30
N SER A 41 -7.83 -5.55 -17.55
CA SER A 41 -7.00 -5.24 -18.73
C SER A 41 -7.64 -4.28 -19.72
N ARG A 42 -8.87 -3.82 -19.48
CA ARG A 42 -9.61 -2.95 -20.42
C ARG A 42 -10.38 -1.85 -19.71
N TYR A 43 -10.55 -0.74 -20.41
CA TYR A 43 -11.40 0.39 -20.01
C TYR A 43 -12.79 0.28 -20.67
N LEU A 44 -13.83 0.67 -19.94
CA LEU A 44 -15.18 0.89 -20.46
C LEU A 44 -15.28 2.21 -21.23
N THR A 45 -14.51 3.22 -20.81
CA THR A 45 -14.45 4.53 -21.44
C THR A 45 -13.03 5.07 -21.35
N GLU A 46 -12.51 5.59 -22.47
CA GLU A 46 -11.20 6.25 -22.55
C GLU A 46 -11.29 7.71 -22.09
N ARG A 47 -11.69 7.89 -20.83
CA ARG A 47 -11.62 9.20 -20.15
C ARG A 47 -10.70 9.11 -18.94
N THR A 48 -10.11 10.22 -18.58
CA THR A 48 -9.37 10.34 -17.32
C THR A 48 -10.34 10.60 -16.18
N CYS A 49 -10.29 9.80 -15.10
CA CYS A 49 -11.02 10.11 -13.87
C CYS A 49 -10.26 11.17 -13.05
N TRP A 50 -10.96 11.95 -12.26
CA TRP A 50 -10.36 12.88 -11.31
C TRP A 50 -10.11 12.24 -9.94
N TRP A 51 -9.62 13.06 -9.00
CA TRP A 51 -9.36 12.62 -7.63
C TRP A 51 -10.61 12.01 -6.98
N ASN A 52 -10.44 10.86 -6.33
CA ASN A 52 -11.50 10.14 -5.62
C ASN A 52 -12.69 9.68 -6.48
N GLU A 53 -12.60 9.83 -7.80
CA GLU A 53 -13.60 9.30 -8.72
C GLU A 53 -13.43 7.78 -8.88
N VAL A 54 -14.55 7.07 -9.03
CA VAL A 54 -14.57 5.62 -9.14
C VAL A 54 -13.93 5.19 -10.48
N CYS A 55 -12.76 4.56 -10.40
CA CYS A 55 -12.04 4.00 -11.54
C CYS A 55 -12.41 2.53 -11.81
N LYS A 56 -12.83 1.75 -10.80
CA LYS A 56 -13.28 0.36 -10.96
C LYS A 56 -14.33 -0.01 -9.92
N GLU A 57 -15.38 -0.69 -10.35
CA GLU A 57 -16.48 -1.12 -9.48
C GLU A 57 -16.27 -2.52 -8.90
N VAL A 58 -17.04 -2.84 -7.87
CA VAL A 58 -17.07 -4.14 -7.20
C VAL A 58 -17.42 -5.24 -8.22
N PHE A 59 -16.63 -6.32 -8.27
CA PHE A 59 -16.79 -7.46 -9.21
C PHE A 59 -16.65 -7.18 -10.72
N HIS A 60 -16.42 -5.94 -11.16
CA HIS A 60 -16.20 -5.66 -12.57
C HIS A 60 -14.76 -6.00 -13.01
N SER A 61 -14.63 -6.68 -14.15
CA SER A 61 -13.35 -7.03 -14.79
C SER A 61 -12.83 -5.95 -15.76
N LYS A 62 -13.43 -4.76 -15.73
CA LYS A 62 -13.10 -3.60 -16.57
C LYS A 62 -13.06 -2.33 -15.73
N PHE A 63 -12.17 -1.42 -16.08
CA PHE A 63 -12.13 -0.08 -15.49
C PHE A 63 -13.26 0.78 -16.06
N ARG A 64 -13.79 1.71 -15.28
CA ARG A 64 -14.71 2.77 -15.74
C ARG A 64 -13.97 3.84 -16.53
N CYS A 65 -12.81 4.26 -16.02
CA CYS A 65 -11.97 5.32 -16.57
C CYS A 65 -10.52 5.14 -16.09
N ARG A 66 -9.58 5.90 -16.66
CA ARG A 66 -8.15 5.86 -16.32
C ARG A 66 -7.80 6.91 -15.26
N CYS A 67 -7.03 6.54 -14.24
CA CYS A 67 -6.43 7.50 -13.32
C CYS A 67 -5.22 8.20 -13.97
N PRO A 68 -5.00 9.51 -13.69
CA PRO A 68 -3.83 10.26 -14.12
C PRO A 68 -2.50 9.56 -13.78
N THR A 69 -1.44 9.84 -14.52
CA THR A 69 -0.11 9.20 -14.38
C THR A 69 0.51 9.33 -12.98
N TRP A 70 0.15 10.39 -12.25
CA TRP A 70 0.59 10.65 -10.88
C TRP A 70 -0.30 9.97 -9.80
N SER A 71 -1.28 9.16 -10.20
CA SER A 71 -2.25 8.53 -9.30
C SER A 71 -2.49 7.05 -9.62
N TYR A 72 -3.08 6.35 -8.65
CA TYR A 72 -3.33 4.91 -8.70
C TYR A 72 -4.81 4.62 -8.52
N CYS A 73 -5.32 3.62 -9.23
CA CYS A 73 -6.66 3.09 -8.98
C CYS A 73 -6.60 2.17 -7.76
N ARG A 74 -7.15 2.62 -6.63
CA ARG A 74 -6.95 2.03 -5.31
C ARG A 74 -8.26 1.72 -4.60
N SER A 75 -8.30 0.61 -3.86
CA SER A 75 -9.33 0.32 -2.86
C SER A 75 -8.72 -0.18 -1.52
N PRO A 76 -9.51 -0.23 -0.44
CA PRO A 76 -9.12 -0.93 0.79
C PRO A 76 -9.04 -2.45 0.63
N GLY A 77 -9.67 -3.04 -0.39
CA GLY A 77 -9.65 -4.48 -0.66
C GLY A 77 -10.31 -4.87 -1.99
N ARG A 78 -10.12 -6.13 -2.42
CA ARG A 78 -10.52 -6.63 -3.74
C ARG A 78 -12.01 -6.45 -4.07
N TYR A 79 -12.88 -6.54 -3.06
CA TYR A 79 -14.33 -6.51 -3.19
C TYR A 79 -14.95 -5.13 -3.00
N TYR A 80 -14.14 -4.08 -2.99
CA TYR A 80 -14.60 -2.70 -2.91
C TYR A 80 -14.45 -1.99 -4.26
N ASP A 81 -15.15 -0.88 -4.39
CA ASP A 81 -14.89 0.11 -5.40
C ASP A 81 -13.48 0.68 -5.23
N ALA A 82 -12.90 1.03 -6.37
CA ALA A 82 -11.58 1.59 -6.46
C ALA A 82 -11.69 3.02 -6.95
N HIS A 83 -10.89 3.89 -6.37
CA HIS A 83 -10.85 5.32 -6.68
C HIS A 83 -9.44 5.77 -7.02
N CYS A 84 -9.33 6.84 -7.82
CA CYS A 84 -8.04 7.44 -8.09
C CYS A 84 -7.48 8.14 -6.84
N SER A 85 -6.31 7.69 -6.39
CA SER A 85 -5.61 8.23 -5.23
C SER A 85 -4.10 8.27 -5.47
N MET A 86 -3.42 9.27 -4.90
CA MET A 86 -1.95 9.37 -4.92
C MET A 86 -1.28 8.37 -3.97
N THR A 87 -2.05 7.74 -3.07
CA THR A 87 -1.46 6.89 -2.03
C THR A 87 -1.33 5.45 -2.50
N ARG A 88 -0.11 4.93 -2.60
CA ARG A 88 0.21 3.56 -3.05
C ARG A 88 0.07 2.50 -1.95
N THR A 89 -1.07 2.45 -1.25
CA THR A 89 -1.30 1.45 -0.18
C THR A 89 -2.65 0.78 -0.34
N GLY A 90 -2.83 -0.42 0.20
CA GLY A 90 -4.05 -1.19 -0.01
C GLY A 90 -4.00 -1.97 -1.33
N TYR A 91 -5.17 -2.19 -1.92
CA TYR A 91 -5.31 -2.91 -3.19
C TYR A 91 -5.19 -1.94 -4.35
N ILE A 92 -4.29 -2.22 -5.29
CA ILE A 92 -3.99 -1.34 -6.42
C ILE A 92 -4.16 -2.16 -7.69
N TRP A 93 -4.99 -1.67 -8.60
CA TRP A 93 -5.11 -2.28 -9.92
C TRP A 93 -4.11 -1.65 -10.88
N THR A 94 -3.35 -2.51 -11.57
CA THR A 94 -2.44 -2.09 -12.62
C THR A 94 -3.26 -1.65 -13.82
N GLN A 95 -3.00 -0.42 -14.27
CA GLN A 95 -3.68 0.18 -15.40
C GLN A 95 -2.96 -0.19 -16.70
N PRO A 96 -3.65 -0.70 -17.73
CA PRO A 96 -3.04 -0.98 -19.02
C PRO A 96 -2.61 0.32 -19.71
N GLU A 97 -1.54 0.25 -20.50
CA GLU A 97 -1.11 1.37 -21.35
C GLU A 97 -2.18 1.70 -22.39
N THR A 98 -2.33 2.99 -22.69
CA THR A 98 -3.25 3.45 -23.74
C THR A 98 -2.65 3.20 -25.11
N SER A 99 -3.52 2.96 -26.10
CA SER A 99 -3.18 3.02 -27.52
C SER A 99 -2.46 4.33 -27.89
N LEU A 100 -2.88 5.47 -27.30
CA LEU A 100 -2.27 6.78 -27.54
C LEU A 100 -0.79 6.87 -27.15
N THR A 101 -0.34 6.11 -26.13
CA THR A 101 1.08 6.11 -25.73
C THR A 101 1.94 5.30 -26.70
N LEU A 102 1.36 4.34 -27.44
CA LEU A 102 2.06 3.54 -28.44
C LEU A 102 2.27 4.29 -29.76
N GLU A 103 1.52 5.36 -30.02
CA GLU A 103 1.69 6.18 -31.23
C GLU A 103 2.76 7.26 -31.08
N ILE A 104 3.16 7.61 -29.85
CA ILE A 104 4.16 8.65 -29.59
C ILE A 104 5.60 8.09 -29.66
N ASP A 105 5.76 6.76 -29.62
CA ASP A 105 7.06 6.06 -29.59
C ASP A 105 7.38 5.35 -30.93
N ASN A 106 6.85 5.85 -32.05
CA ASN A 106 7.07 5.30 -33.40
C ASN A 106 7.43 6.39 -34.42
#